data_AF-A0A523R4C8-F1
#
_entry.id   AF-A0A523R4C8-F1
#
_cell.length_a   1.000
_cell.length_b   1.000
_cell.length_c   1.000
_cell.angle_alpha   90.00
_cell.angle_beta   90.00
_cell.angle_gamma   90.00
#
_symmetry.space_group_name_H-M   'P 1'
#
loop_
_entity.id
_entity.type
_entity.pdbx_description
1 polymer ?
#
loop_
_entity_poly.entity_id
_entity_poly.type
_entity_poly.pdbx_seq_one_letter_code
_entity_poly.pdbx_strand_id
1 'polypeptide(L)'
;MSKFRENIFVRFGFELFVGIISFIVILLFKEVGMSSMALMALLPIVHRKKHLDEREIHLMYKIGNFTAGAVFPAMVLFYFFLPSINYLAALFVSFFVLHGLIGLIVFSRG
;
A
#
# COMPACT_ATOMS: atom_id res chain seq x y z
N MET A 1 4.59 15.71 17.93
CA MET A 1 3.49 15.28 17.03
C MET A 1 2.48 14.51 17.86
N SER A 2 1.17 14.62 17.61
CA SER A 2 0.20 13.88 18.42
C SER A 2 0.37 12.37 18.17
N LYS A 3 0.26 11.54 19.22
CA LYS A 3 0.27 10.05 19.15
C LYS A 3 -0.68 9.49 18.09
N PHE A 4 -1.65 10.29 17.69
CA PHE A 4 -2.64 9.98 16.67
C PHE A 4 -2.06 9.99 15.24
N ARG A 5 -1.34 11.06 14.87
CA ARG A 5 -0.73 11.17 13.54
C ARG A 5 0.28 10.03 13.33
N GLU A 6 0.99 9.66 14.39
CA GLU A 6 1.93 8.53 14.40
C GLU A 6 1.25 7.19 14.05
N ASN A 7 0.03 6.91 14.53
CA ASN A 7 -0.64 5.62 14.28
C ASN A 7 -1.11 5.45 12.82
N ILE A 8 -1.59 6.51 12.18
CA ILE A 8 -1.96 6.46 10.75
C ILE A 8 -0.71 6.38 9.87
N PHE A 9 0.35 7.13 10.21
CA PHE A 9 1.63 7.02 9.52
C PHE A 9 2.21 5.61 9.60
N VAL A 10 2.11 4.96 10.77
CA VAL A 10 2.53 3.57 10.96
C VAL A 10 1.73 2.61 10.08
N ARG A 11 0.42 2.81 9.92
CA ARG A 11 -0.41 2.01 9.01
C ARG A 11 0.10 2.09 7.56
N PHE A 12 0.24 3.30 7.03
CA PHE A 12 0.68 3.48 5.63
C PHE A 12 2.16 3.11 5.41
N GLY A 13 3.00 3.34 6.41
CA GLY A 13 4.38 2.86 6.42
C GLY A 13 4.45 1.34 6.36
N PHE A 14 3.56 0.65 7.09
CA PHE A 14 3.46 -0.80 7.05
C PHE A 14 2.96 -1.32 5.69
N GLU A 15 1.92 -0.71 5.13
CA GLU A 15 1.43 -1.04 3.77
C GLU A 15 2.54 -0.87 2.72
N LEU A 16 3.29 0.25 2.76
CA LEU A 16 4.44 0.49 1.88
C LEU A 16 5.54 -0.57 2.08
N PHE A 17 5.87 -0.89 3.33
CA PHE A 17 6.86 -1.91 3.67
C PHE A 17 6.47 -3.27 3.10
N VAL A 18 5.23 -3.72 3.34
CA VAL A 18 4.73 -5.00 2.82
C VAL A 18 4.71 -4.99 1.29
N GLY A 19 4.33 -3.88 0.66
CA GLY A 19 4.37 -3.71 -0.79
C GLY A 19 5.78 -3.87 -1.36
N ILE A 20 6.78 -3.22 -0.78
CA ILE A 20 8.19 -3.29 -1.22
C ILE A 20 8.75 -4.70 -1.01
N ILE A 21 8.55 -5.30 0.16
CA ILE A 21 9.00 -6.66 0.42
C ILE A 21 8.34 -7.63 -0.55
N SER A 22 7.04 -7.50 -0.78
CA SER A 22 6.33 -8.36 -1.73
C SER A 22 6.83 -8.20 -3.15
N PHE A 23 7.12 -6.97 -3.58
CA PHE A 23 7.72 -6.73 -4.89
C PHE A 23 9.07 -7.46 -5.03
N ILE A 24 9.96 -7.31 -4.06
CA ILE A 24 11.29 -7.95 -4.07
C ILE A 24 11.15 -9.47 -4.12
N VAL A 25 10.33 -10.05 -3.24
CA VAL A 25 10.16 -11.51 -3.15
C VAL A 25 9.48 -12.05 -4.41
N ILE A 26 8.52 -11.35 -5.02
CA ILE A 26 7.90 -11.74 -6.30
C ILE A 26 8.92 -11.71 -7.45
N LEU A 27 9.83 -10.73 -7.47
CA LEU A 27 10.89 -10.69 -8.49
C LEU A 27 11.83 -11.89 -8.38
N LEU A 28 12.16 -12.32 -7.15
CA LEU A 28 13.09 -13.42 -6.87
C LEU A 28 12.44 -14.81 -7.00
N PHE A 29 11.22 -14.97 -6.48
CA PHE A 29 10.57 -16.27 -6.30
C PHE A 29 9.26 -16.42 -7.10
N LYS A 30 8.94 -15.46 -7.97
CA LYS A 30 7.74 -15.45 -8.82
C LYS A 30 6.47 -15.63 -7.99
N GLU A 31 5.63 -16.60 -8.33
CA GLU A 31 4.32 -16.81 -7.70
C GLU A 31 4.43 -17.21 -6.23
N VAL A 32 5.46 -17.97 -5.85
CA VAL A 32 5.72 -18.33 -4.44
C VAL A 32 5.93 -17.07 -3.61
N GLY A 33 6.50 -16.03 -4.21
CA GLY A 33 6.71 -14.75 -3.55
C GLY A 33 5.42 -14.01 -3.17
N MET A 34 4.27 -14.33 -3.76
CA MET A 34 2.99 -13.75 -3.35
C MET A 34 2.62 -14.08 -1.91
N SER A 35 3.19 -15.15 -1.32
CA SER A 35 3.00 -15.51 0.08
C SER A 35 3.41 -14.39 1.05
N SER A 36 4.32 -13.50 0.68
CA SER A 36 4.71 -12.34 1.51
C SER A 36 3.54 -11.37 1.75
N MET A 37 2.50 -11.39 0.90
CA MET A 37 1.30 -10.58 1.10
C MET A 37 0.54 -11.00 2.37
N ALA A 38 0.76 -12.21 2.89
CA ALA A 38 0.21 -12.64 4.17
C ALA A 38 0.65 -11.74 5.34
N LEU A 39 1.75 -10.98 5.20
CA LEU A 39 2.15 -9.96 6.18
C LEU A 39 1.06 -8.90 6.40
N MET A 40 0.20 -8.64 5.42
CA MET A 40 -0.96 -7.75 5.58
C MET A 40 -1.91 -8.20 6.69
N ALA A 41 -1.93 -9.49 7.06
CA ALA A 41 -2.72 -9.99 8.18
C ALA A 41 -2.26 -9.40 9.53
N LEU A 42 -1.04 -8.85 9.62
CA LEU A 42 -0.54 -8.18 10.82
C LEU A 42 -0.99 -6.72 10.93
N LEU A 43 -1.63 -6.15 9.90
CA LEU A 43 -2.10 -4.77 9.90
C LEU A 43 -2.97 -4.40 11.13
N PRO A 44 -3.92 -5.23 11.60
CA PRO A 44 -4.72 -4.93 12.79
C PRO A 44 -3.90 -4.85 14.09
N ILE A 45 -2.73 -5.51 14.13
CA ILE A 45 -1.81 -5.47 15.28
C ILE A 45 -1.00 -4.17 15.26
N VAL A 46 -0.62 -3.74 14.07
CA VAL A 46 0.20 -2.56 13.80
C VAL A 46 -0.62 -1.27 13.89
N HIS A 47 -1.89 -1.29 13.47
CA HIS A 47 -2.82 -0.16 13.53
C HIS A 47 -3.96 -0.42 14.52
N ARG A 48 -3.90 0.25 15.67
CA ARG A 48 -4.85 0.00 16.79
C ARG A 48 -6.04 0.96 16.85
N LYS A 49 -6.14 1.96 15.95
CA LYS A 49 -7.25 2.93 16.00
C LYS A 49 -8.47 2.33 15.28
N LYS A 50 -9.58 2.17 16.01
CA LYS A 50 -10.83 1.65 15.44
C LYS A 50 -11.80 2.73 14.95
N HIS A 51 -11.63 3.98 15.40
CA HIS A 51 -12.53 5.08 15.08
C HIS A 51 -11.78 6.24 14.43
N LEU A 52 -12.20 6.60 13.23
CA LEU A 52 -11.68 7.76 12.50
C LEU A 52 -12.62 8.95 12.68
N ASP A 53 -12.08 10.16 12.74
CA ASP A 53 -12.88 11.38 12.67
C ASP A 53 -13.32 11.69 11.22
N GLU A 54 -14.24 12.64 11.03
CA GLU A 54 -14.75 12.99 9.69
C GLU A 54 -13.64 13.45 8.75
N ARG A 55 -12.68 14.24 9.27
CA ARG A 55 -11.54 14.73 8.48
C ARG A 55 -10.66 13.59 8.00
N GLU A 56 -10.37 12.62 8.86
CA GLU A 56 -9.59 11.42 8.57
C GLU A 56 -10.31 10.56 7.54
N ILE A 57 -11.62 10.40 7.64
CA ILE A 57 -12.43 9.69 6.65
C ILE A 57 -12.30 10.37 5.28
N HIS A 58 -12.41 11.69 5.21
CA HIS A 58 -12.19 12.44 3.98
C HIS A 58 -10.77 12.26 3.41
N LEU A 59 -9.75 12.26 4.27
CA LEU A 59 -8.37 11.99 3.85
C LEU A 59 -8.21 10.56 3.32
N MET A 60 -8.84 9.56 3.96
CA MET A 60 -8.83 8.17 3.49
C MET A 60 -9.47 8.02 2.11
N TYR A 61 -10.61 8.68 1.86
CA TYR A 61 -11.22 8.70 0.53
C TYR A 61 -10.30 9.35 -0.52
N LYS A 62 -9.67 10.47 -0.17
CA LYS A 62 -8.71 11.15 -1.04
C LYS A 62 -7.53 10.25 -1.40
N ILE A 63 -6.99 9.52 -0.42
CA ILE A 63 -5.90 8.55 -0.63
C ILE A 63 -6.37 7.41 -1.52
N GLY A 64 -7.57 6.85 -1.28
CA GLY A 64 -8.15 5.80 -2.10
C GLY A 64 -8.29 6.21 -3.56
N ASN A 65 -8.83 7.41 -3.83
CA ASN A 65 -8.98 7.93 -5.19
C ASN A 65 -7.64 8.12 -5.91
N PHE A 66 -6.65 8.71 -5.23
CA PHE A 66 -5.32 8.86 -5.81
C PHE A 66 -4.63 7.51 -6.04
N THR A 67 -4.82 6.55 -5.13
CA THR A 67 -4.29 5.19 -5.26
C THR A 67 -4.88 4.51 -6.48
N ALA A 68 -6.21 4.52 -6.62
CA ALA A 68 -6.88 3.95 -7.79
C ALA A 68 -6.38 4.59 -9.09
N GLY A 69 -6.27 5.93 -9.13
CA GLY A 69 -5.74 6.65 -10.26
C GLY A 69 -4.28 6.31 -10.60
N ALA A 70 -3.45 6.04 -9.61
CA ALA A 70 -2.03 5.70 -9.79
C ALA A 70 -1.79 4.21 -10.11
N VAL A 71 -2.68 3.31 -9.67
CA VAL A 71 -2.55 1.87 -9.93
C VAL A 71 -2.72 1.55 -11.41
N PHE A 72 -3.65 2.20 -12.12
CA PHE A 72 -3.83 1.98 -13.56
C PHE A 72 -2.56 2.21 -14.40
N PRO A 73 -1.88 3.38 -14.32
CA PRO A 73 -0.62 3.58 -15.05
C PRO A 73 0.48 2.65 -14.55
N ALA A 74 0.54 2.31 -13.26
CA ALA A 74 1.50 1.32 -12.77
C ALA A 74 1.30 -0.06 -13.42
N MET A 75 0.06 -0.52 -13.58
CA MET A 75 -0.24 -1.77 -14.27
C MET A 75 0.15 -1.74 -15.75
N VAL A 76 0.01 -0.59 -16.41
CA VAL A 76 0.51 -0.40 -17.78
C VAL A 76 2.05 -0.54 -17.83
N LEU A 77 2.76 0.01 -16.84
CA LEU A 77 4.22 -0.19 -16.74
C LEU A 77 4.57 -1.66 -16.53
N PHE A 78 3.86 -2.38 -15.66
CA PHE A 78 4.08 -3.82 -15.48
C PHE A 78 3.87 -4.60 -16.78
N TYR A 79 2.83 -4.27 -17.56
CA TYR A 79 2.56 -4.89 -18.86
C TYR A 79 3.76 -4.77 -19.81
N PHE A 80 4.36 -3.58 -19.93
CA PHE A 80 5.46 -3.35 -20.87
C PHE A 80 6.84 -3.79 -20.36
N PHE A 81 7.12 -3.60 -19.08
CA PHE A 81 8.47 -3.78 -18.53
C PHE A 81 8.67 -5.11 -17.79
N LEU A 82 7.60 -5.72 -17.29
CA LEU A 82 7.66 -6.93 -16.48
C LEU A 82 6.57 -7.96 -16.91
N PRO A 83 6.49 -8.32 -18.21
CA PRO A 83 5.38 -9.14 -18.73
C PRO A 83 5.34 -10.57 -18.18
N SER A 84 6.42 -11.04 -17.56
CA SER A 84 6.50 -12.36 -16.92
C SER A 84 5.95 -12.39 -15.48
N ILE A 85 5.59 -11.23 -14.92
CA ILE A 85 5.00 -11.17 -13.58
C ILE A 85 3.51 -11.50 -13.67
N ASN A 86 3.05 -12.30 -12.72
CA ASN A 86 1.63 -12.58 -12.54
C ASN A 86 0.86 -11.25 -12.32
N TYR A 87 -0.15 -10.97 -13.15
CA TYR A 87 -0.88 -9.69 -13.13
C TYR A 87 -1.59 -9.44 -11.79
N LEU A 88 -2.06 -10.48 -11.12
CA LEU A 88 -2.65 -10.33 -9.79
C LEU A 88 -1.60 -9.90 -8.77
N ALA A 89 -0.39 -10.47 -8.87
CA ALA A 89 0.74 -10.07 -8.04
C ALA A 89 1.15 -8.61 -8.29
N ALA A 90 1.24 -8.21 -9.55
CA ALA A 90 1.53 -6.83 -9.97
C ALA A 90 0.48 -5.85 -9.44
N LEU A 91 -0.81 -6.22 -9.47
CA LEU A 91 -1.91 -5.41 -8.96
C LEU A 91 -1.76 -5.15 -7.45
N PHE A 92 -1.57 -6.20 -6.65
CA PHE A 92 -1.44 -6.07 -5.21
C PHE A 92 -0.19 -5.31 -4.80
N VAL A 93 0.94 -5.57 -5.44
CA VAL A 93 2.18 -4.81 -5.21
C VAL A 93 1.98 -3.33 -5.54
N SER A 94 1.43 -3.04 -6.71
CA SER A 94 1.16 -1.66 -7.13
C SER A 94 0.23 -0.97 -6.15
N PHE A 95 -0.83 -1.66 -5.72
CA PHE A 95 -1.76 -1.14 -4.75
C PHE A 95 -1.07 -0.83 -3.42
N PHE A 96 -0.37 -1.77 -2.79
CA PHE A 96 0.21 -1.53 -1.46
C PHE A 96 1.35 -0.50 -1.47
N VAL A 97 2.21 -0.52 -2.49
CA VAL A 97 3.28 0.49 -2.62
C VAL A 97 2.68 1.88 -2.81
N LEU A 98 1.73 2.03 -3.74
CA LEU A 98 1.15 3.33 -4.03
C LEU A 98 0.23 3.81 -2.90
N HIS A 99 -0.58 2.93 -2.31
CA HIS A 99 -1.46 3.29 -1.20
C HIS A 99 -0.67 3.74 0.02
N GLY A 100 0.39 3.00 0.38
CA GLY A 100 1.30 3.38 1.45
C GLY A 100 2.01 4.70 1.17
N LEU A 101 2.60 4.86 -0.02
CA LEU A 101 3.30 6.09 -0.39
C LEU A 101 2.38 7.32 -0.42
N ILE A 102 1.24 7.21 -1.09
CA ILE A 102 0.25 8.29 -1.18
C ILE A 102 -0.31 8.62 0.20
N GLY A 103 -0.58 7.60 1.03
CA GLY A 103 -1.04 7.79 2.40
C GLY A 103 -0.05 8.61 3.24
N LEU A 104 1.24 8.28 3.18
CA LEU A 104 2.29 9.04 3.86
C LEU A 104 2.39 10.49 3.33
N ILE A 105 2.28 10.70 2.03
CA ILE A 105 2.33 12.04 1.42
C ILE A 105 1.10 12.88 1.83
N VAL A 106 -0.10 12.31 1.74
CA VAL A 106 -1.33 13.03 2.06
C VAL A 106 -1.39 13.36 3.55
N PHE A 107 -1.03 12.44 4.45
CA PHE A 107 -1.03 12.71 5.89
C PHE A 107 0.15 13.56 6.38
N SER A 108 1.24 13.68 5.60
CA SER A 108 2.33 14.61 5.92
C SER A 108 2.02 16.05 5.57
N ARG A 109 1.20 16.28 4.54
CA ARG A 109 0.82 17.62 4.07
C ARG A 109 -0.58 18.08 4.54
N GLY A 110 -1.45 17.15 4.90
CA GLY A 110 -2.71 17.39 5.61
C GLY A 110 -2.48 17.55 7.10
#